data_AF-A0AAU7VPX2-F1
#
_entry.id   AF-A0AAU7VPX2-F1
#
_cell.length_a   1.000
_cell.length_b   1.000
_cell.length_c   1.000
_cell.angle_alpha   90.00
_cell.angle_beta   90.00
_cell.angle_gamma   90.00
#
_symmetry.space_group_name_H-M   'P 1'
#
loop_
_entity.id
_entity.type
_entity.pdbx_description
1 polymer ?
#
loop_
_entity_poly.entity_id
_entity_poly.type
_entity_poly.pdbx_seq_one_letter_code
_entity_poly.pdbx_strand_id
1 'polypeptide(L)'
;MKGQYFAVINLKGNSRLLYGLGILALLVFLMFLIVSFTNVLISDSRDFEQLPYKEVLKEQWYGEYSSDSKYPRFFIAGGHNYDQNILAQHGIDNLELASVNHFNDIGVYVVGAGISRIDYFAEEREVFIEVKNDEPNYQLVTLDKFLLGEGPITYIFVDKSKGDILNSEEDYIYSTPVQFTLLEEGKDDIKVDGLEKFVVADSNTVPILAENDMYSNDLHSDDQLCMYVFGGEVVTIQQRENLTRVYFNESEGYQIFSVKKEYFQEGENVIKFIRESDLREFDQHSLILE
;
A
#
# COMPACT_ATOMS: atom_id res chain seq x y z
N MET A 1 -69.44 -14.95 -47.21
CA MET A 1 -68.53 -13.79 -47.04
C MET A 1 -68.63 -13.32 -45.60
N LYS A 2 -67.55 -13.43 -44.82
CA LYS A 2 -67.49 -12.92 -43.44
C LYS A 2 -67.26 -11.41 -43.51
N GLY A 3 -68.21 -10.62 -43.01
CA GLY A 3 -68.06 -9.17 -42.88
C GLY A 3 -67.04 -8.85 -41.79
N GLN A 4 -66.02 -8.07 -42.11
CA GLN A 4 -65.08 -7.53 -41.14
C GLN A 4 -65.76 -6.36 -40.41
N TYR A 5 -65.93 -6.48 -39.10
CA TYR A 5 -66.35 -5.37 -38.24
C TYR A 5 -65.10 -4.60 -37.82
N PHE A 6 -64.98 -3.34 -38.23
CA PHE A 6 -63.94 -2.42 -37.76
C PHE A 6 -64.46 -1.65 -36.54
N ALA A 7 -63.73 -1.70 -35.43
CA ALA A 7 -63.96 -0.83 -34.29
C ALA A 7 -63.37 0.56 -34.58
N VAL A 8 -64.22 1.52 -34.93
CA VAL A 8 -63.83 2.93 -35.02
C VAL A 8 -63.92 3.54 -33.62
N ILE A 9 -62.79 3.67 -32.94
CA ILE A 9 -62.72 4.34 -31.64
C ILE A 9 -62.66 5.85 -31.91
N ASN A 10 -63.79 6.52 -31.68
CA ASN A 10 -63.89 7.97 -31.78
C ASN A 10 -63.38 8.62 -30.47
N LEU A 11 -62.12 9.03 -30.45
CA LEU A 11 -61.53 9.76 -29.32
C LEU A 11 -62.02 11.22 -29.35
N LYS A 12 -63.24 11.45 -28.84
CA LYS A 12 -63.69 12.81 -28.53
C LYS A 12 -62.88 13.32 -27.33
N GLY A 13 -62.19 14.44 -27.55
CA GLY A 13 -61.19 15.02 -26.64
C GLY A 13 -61.63 15.04 -25.18
N ASN A 14 -60.99 14.20 -24.37
CA ASN A 14 -61.07 14.26 -22.92
C ASN A 14 -59.73 14.78 -22.41
N SER A 15 -59.65 16.09 -22.17
CA SER A 15 -58.45 16.79 -21.68
C SER A 15 -57.87 16.18 -20.40
N ARG A 16 -58.68 15.44 -19.63
CA ARG A 16 -58.26 14.70 -18.43
C ARG A 16 -57.27 13.57 -18.71
N LEU A 17 -57.30 12.94 -19.90
CA LEU A 17 -56.32 11.92 -20.29
C LEU A 17 -54.95 12.53 -20.59
N LEU A 18 -54.91 13.75 -21.15
CA LEU A 18 -53.66 14.48 -21.40
C LEU A 18 -53.03 14.96 -20.09
N TYR A 19 -53.83 15.42 -19.12
CA TYR A 19 -53.31 15.73 -17.78
C TYR A 19 -52.79 14.47 -17.07
N GLY A 20 -53.46 13.33 -17.20
CA GLY A 20 -52.98 12.06 -16.67
C GLY A 20 -51.65 11.59 -17.27
N LEU A 21 -51.51 11.69 -18.60
CA LEU A 21 -50.25 11.39 -19.30
C LEU A 21 -49.13 12.37 -18.94
N GLY A 22 -49.45 13.65 -18.79
CA GLY A 22 -48.49 14.67 -18.34
C GLY A 22 -47.97 14.42 -16.93
N ILE A 23 -48.85 14.04 -15.99
CA ILE A 23 -48.47 13.69 -14.62
C ILE A 23 -47.64 12.41 -14.60
N LEU A 24 -48.00 11.40 -15.40
CA LEU A 24 -47.23 10.17 -15.50
C LEU A 24 -45.83 10.43 -16.07
N ALA A 25 -45.72 11.24 -17.13
CA ALA A 25 -44.44 11.63 -17.71
C ALA A 25 -43.59 12.45 -16.71
N LEU A 26 -44.22 13.34 -15.94
CA LEU A 26 -43.55 14.10 -14.87
C LEU A 26 -43.03 13.17 -13.77
N LEU A 27 -43.82 12.18 -13.34
CA LEU A 27 -43.41 11.20 -12.33
C LEU A 27 -42.28 10.32 -12.83
N VAL A 28 -42.33 9.85 -14.08
CA VAL A 28 -41.25 9.08 -14.70
C VAL A 28 -39.99 9.94 -14.83
N PHE A 29 -40.11 11.20 -15.21
CA PHE A 29 -38.99 12.14 -15.27
C PHE A 29 -38.41 12.42 -13.89
N LEU A 30 -39.25 12.62 -12.87
CA LEU A 30 -38.82 12.84 -11.49
C LEU A 30 -38.14 11.59 -10.93
N MET A 31 -38.64 10.40 -11.25
CA MET A 31 -38.01 9.13 -10.88
C MET A 31 -36.66 8.95 -11.61
N PHE A 32 -36.56 9.35 -12.87
CA PHE A 32 -35.29 9.40 -13.60
C PHE A 32 -34.31 10.41 -13.00
N LEU A 33 -34.81 11.57 -12.54
CA LEU A 33 -34.02 12.59 -11.87
C LEU A 33 -33.52 12.10 -10.51
N ILE A 34 -34.38 11.43 -9.74
CA ILE A 34 -34.01 10.80 -8.47
C ILE A 34 -32.99 9.70 -8.74
N VAL A 35 -33.21 8.76 -9.67
CA VAL A 35 -32.25 7.70 -10.02
C VAL A 35 -30.94 8.29 -10.56
N SER A 36 -30.97 9.36 -11.35
CA SER A 36 -29.77 10.07 -11.81
C SER A 36 -29.01 10.72 -10.66
N PHE A 37 -29.70 11.31 -9.68
CA PHE A 37 -29.07 11.82 -8.46
C PHE A 37 -28.61 10.68 -7.55
N THR A 38 -29.30 9.54 -7.54
CA THR A 38 -28.92 8.37 -6.75
C THR A 38 -27.67 7.71 -7.34
N ASN A 39 -27.52 7.65 -8.67
CA ASN A 39 -26.27 7.22 -9.31
C ASN A 39 -25.12 8.23 -9.13
N VAL A 40 -25.42 9.52 -8.89
CA VAL A 40 -24.43 10.54 -8.54
C VAL A 40 -24.10 10.54 -7.03
N LEU A 41 -25.01 10.05 -6.17
CA LEU A 41 -24.79 9.84 -4.73
C LEU A 41 -24.23 8.45 -4.41
N ILE A 42 -24.33 7.50 -5.34
CA ILE A 42 -23.61 6.21 -5.37
C ILE A 42 -22.31 6.38 -6.19
N SER A 43 -21.83 7.60 -6.44
CA SER A 43 -20.40 7.79 -6.69
C SER A 43 -19.71 7.83 -5.33
N ASP A 44 -19.32 6.65 -4.86
CA ASP A 44 -18.45 6.37 -3.71
C ASP A 44 -18.60 7.31 -2.50
N SER A 45 -19.46 6.92 -1.56
CA SER A 45 -19.40 7.39 -0.17
C SER A 45 -18.25 6.74 0.62
N ARG A 46 -17.30 6.12 -0.07
CA ARG A 46 -16.10 5.56 0.53
C ARG A 46 -15.07 6.67 0.61
N ASP A 47 -14.61 6.96 1.82
CA ASP A 47 -13.55 7.94 2.01
C ASP A 47 -12.27 7.38 1.39
N PHE A 48 -11.76 8.06 0.36
CA PHE A 48 -10.55 7.67 -0.33
C PHE A 48 -9.53 8.81 -0.32
N GLU A 49 -8.26 8.43 -0.32
CA GLU A 49 -7.14 9.34 -0.48
C GLU A 49 -6.54 9.15 -1.87
N GLN A 50 -6.43 10.23 -2.64
CA GLN A 50 -5.73 10.17 -3.92
C GLN A 50 -4.22 10.15 -3.66
N LEU A 51 -3.57 9.05 -4.04
CA LEU A 51 -2.14 8.87 -3.83
C LEU A 51 -1.30 9.54 -4.93
N PRO A 52 -0.24 10.28 -4.57
CA PRO A 52 0.76 10.69 -5.53
C PRO A 52 1.55 9.47 -6.04
N TYR A 53 1.89 9.49 -7.33
CA TYR A 53 2.80 8.52 -7.93
C TYR A 53 3.85 9.25 -8.78
N LYS A 54 5.00 8.60 -8.94
CA LYS A 54 6.11 9.07 -9.77
C LYS A 54 6.19 8.24 -11.04
N GLU A 55 6.19 8.91 -12.19
CA GLU A 55 6.49 8.22 -13.45
C GLU A 55 7.98 7.87 -13.51
N VAL A 56 8.27 6.58 -13.60
CA VAL A 56 9.64 6.06 -13.78
C VAL A 56 9.93 5.88 -15.26
N LEU A 57 8.94 5.41 -16.01
CA LEU A 57 9.07 5.14 -17.43
C LEU A 57 7.72 5.32 -18.13
N LYS A 58 7.74 5.91 -19.31
CA LYS A 58 6.61 5.95 -20.23
C LYS A 58 7.11 5.91 -21.67
N GLU A 59 6.77 4.85 -22.39
CA GLU A 59 7.13 4.67 -23.79
C GLU A 59 5.89 4.35 -24.62
N GLN A 60 5.93 4.68 -25.91
CA GLN A 60 4.87 4.28 -26.82
C GLN A 60 4.96 2.77 -27.08
N TRP A 61 3.84 2.08 -26.94
CA TRP A 61 3.75 0.65 -27.14
C TRP A 61 2.83 0.34 -28.32
N TYR A 62 3.35 -0.37 -29.31
CA TYR A 62 2.66 -0.68 -30.56
C TYR A 62 2.35 -2.18 -30.73
N GLY A 63 2.52 -2.96 -29.66
CA GLY A 63 2.18 -4.37 -29.67
C GLY A 63 0.67 -4.61 -29.77
N GLU A 64 0.30 -5.84 -30.11
CA GLU A 64 -1.09 -6.30 -30.00
C GLU A 64 -1.22 -7.17 -28.76
N TYR A 65 -2.21 -6.86 -27.91
CA TYR A 65 -2.52 -7.71 -26.77
C TYR A 65 -3.39 -8.88 -27.24
N SER A 66 -2.88 -10.10 -27.09
CA SER A 66 -3.72 -11.29 -27.21
C SER A 66 -4.50 -11.50 -25.92
N SER A 67 -5.83 -11.56 -26.01
CA SER A 67 -6.70 -11.93 -24.88
C SER A 67 -6.41 -13.31 -24.29
N ASP A 68 -5.68 -14.15 -25.03
CA ASP A 68 -5.30 -15.51 -24.62
C ASP A 68 -3.90 -15.56 -23.97
N SER A 69 -3.25 -14.40 -23.75
CA SER A 69 -1.98 -14.31 -23.03
C SER A 69 -2.16 -14.80 -21.58
N LYS A 70 -1.23 -15.63 -21.12
CA LYS A 70 -1.15 -16.06 -19.72
C LYS A 70 -0.64 -14.97 -18.78
N TYR A 71 -0.15 -13.85 -19.32
CA TYR A 71 0.53 -12.81 -18.56
C TYR A 71 -0.31 -11.54 -18.46
N PRO A 72 -0.38 -10.93 -17.27
CA PRO A 72 -1.22 -9.76 -17.05
C PRO A 72 -0.72 -8.56 -17.85
N ARG A 73 -1.68 -7.73 -18.28
CA ARG A 73 -1.44 -6.42 -18.91
C ARG A 73 -1.21 -5.32 -17.89
N PHE A 74 -1.73 -5.50 -16.68
CA PHE A 74 -1.64 -4.57 -15.56
C PHE A 74 -1.21 -5.37 -14.33
N PHE A 75 -0.09 -5.03 -13.72
CA PHE A 75 0.46 -5.83 -12.62
C PHE A 75 1.36 -5.01 -11.70
N ILE A 76 1.53 -5.52 -10.48
CA ILE A 76 2.45 -4.97 -9.49
C ILE A 76 3.84 -5.58 -9.70
N ALA A 77 4.87 -4.73 -9.61
CA ALA A 77 6.25 -5.13 -9.78
C ALA A 77 6.69 -6.06 -8.64
N GLY A 78 7.07 -7.30 -8.97
CA GLY A 78 7.41 -8.36 -8.01
C GLY A 78 8.90 -8.69 -7.96
N GLY A 79 9.69 -8.16 -8.90
CA GLY A 79 11.13 -8.31 -8.95
C GLY A 79 11.64 -8.49 -10.38
N HIS A 80 12.89 -8.08 -10.61
CA HIS A 80 13.45 -7.91 -11.96
C HIS A 80 13.17 -9.08 -12.93
N ASN A 81 13.43 -10.33 -12.53
CA ASN A 81 13.20 -11.47 -13.42
C ASN A 81 11.71 -11.73 -13.71
N TYR A 82 10.84 -11.53 -12.73
CA TYR A 82 9.39 -11.69 -12.90
C TYR A 82 8.85 -10.61 -13.85
N ASP A 83 9.24 -9.36 -13.59
CA ASP A 83 8.80 -8.20 -14.36
C ASP A 83 9.27 -8.32 -15.82
N GLN A 84 10.56 -8.64 -16.06
CA GLN A 84 11.10 -8.82 -17.41
C GLN A 84 10.42 -9.97 -18.16
N ASN A 85 10.06 -11.06 -17.49
CA ASN A 85 9.34 -12.17 -18.12
C ASN A 85 7.96 -11.74 -18.62
N ILE A 86 7.22 -10.93 -17.86
CA ILE A 86 5.92 -10.42 -18.30
C ILE A 86 6.12 -9.44 -19.48
N LEU A 87 7.07 -8.52 -19.36
CA LEU A 87 7.30 -7.45 -20.34
C LEU A 87 7.80 -7.99 -21.69
N ALA A 88 8.72 -8.95 -21.69
CA ALA A 88 9.20 -9.60 -22.92
C ALA A 88 8.06 -10.29 -23.69
N GLN A 89 7.06 -10.83 -22.99
CA GLN A 89 5.88 -11.46 -23.63
C GLN A 89 4.96 -10.44 -24.30
N HIS A 90 5.05 -9.17 -23.88
CA HIS A 90 4.40 -8.04 -24.54
C HIS A 90 5.30 -7.37 -25.60
N GLY A 91 6.43 -8.00 -25.96
CA GLY A 91 7.39 -7.48 -26.94
C GLY A 91 8.18 -6.27 -26.44
N ILE A 92 8.27 -6.09 -25.12
CA ILE A 92 9.01 -5.01 -24.47
C ILE A 92 10.33 -5.60 -23.94
N ASP A 93 11.38 -5.53 -24.75
CA ASP A 93 12.69 -6.08 -24.42
C ASP A 93 13.66 -4.99 -23.90
N ASN A 94 14.63 -5.39 -23.06
CA ASN A 94 15.80 -4.61 -22.65
C ASN A 94 15.52 -3.32 -21.85
N LEU A 95 14.75 -3.42 -20.76
CA LEU A 95 14.67 -2.34 -19.78
C LEU A 95 15.82 -2.44 -18.78
N GLU A 96 17.04 -2.13 -19.22
CA GLU A 96 18.25 -2.19 -18.37
C GLU A 96 18.26 -1.14 -17.23
N LEU A 97 17.31 -0.19 -17.19
CA LEU A 97 17.47 1.04 -16.41
C LEU A 97 16.36 1.37 -15.39
N ALA A 98 15.26 0.64 -15.34
CA ALA A 98 14.15 0.96 -14.43
C ALA A 98 14.05 -0.06 -13.28
N SER A 99 14.92 0.07 -12.28
CA SER A 99 14.81 -0.71 -11.04
C SER A 99 13.86 -0.03 -10.06
N VAL A 100 12.82 -0.73 -9.63
CA VAL A 100 11.97 -0.30 -8.51
C VAL A 100 12.69 -0.61 -7.21
N ASN A 101 12.78 0.35 -6.30
CA ASN A 101 13.23 0.07 -4.95
C ASN A 101 12.09 -0.58 -4.16
N HIS A 102 11.93 -1.90 -4.30
CA HIS A 102 10.84 -2.64 -3.66
C HIS A 102 10.84 -2.57 -2.13
N PHE A 103 11.86 -2.00 -1.48
CA PHE A 103 11.82 -1.75 -0.04
C PHE A 103 10.95 -0.55 0.33
N ASN A 104 10.97 0.51 -0.49
CA ASN A 104 10.29 1.76 -0.17
C ASN A 104 9.13 2.04 -1.13
N ASP A 105 9.20 1.52 -2.34
CA ASP A 105 8.26 1.81 -3.41
C ASP A 105 7.52 0.55 -3.86
N ILE A 106 6.26 0.71 -4.27
CA ILE A 106 5.53 -0.26 -5.07
C ILE A 106 5.60 0.19 -6.52
N GLY A 107 6.06 -0.70 -7.40
CA GLY A 107 6.04 -0.49 -8.83
C GLY A 107 4.71 -0.94 -9.41
N VAL A 108 4.12 -0.13 -10.29
CA VAL A 108 2.89 -0.47 -11.00
C VAL A 108 3.17 -0.40 -12.50
N TYR A 109 3.00 -1.52 -13.17
CA TYR A 109 3.12 -1.64 -14.62
C TYR A 109 1.76 -1.62 -15.28
N VAL A 110 1.63 -0.81 -16.34
CA VAL A 110 0.50 -0.86 -17.26
C VAL A 110 1.01 -0.95 -18.70
N VAL A 111 0.52 -1.94 -19.46
CA VAL A 111 0.92 -2.19 -20.85
C VAL A 111 -0.21 -1.80 -21.80
N GLY A 112 0.08 -1.03 -22.84
CA GLY A 112 -0.91 -0.50 -23.78
C GLY A 112 -1.96 0.40 -23.13
N ALA A 113 -1.66 1.04 -22.01
CA ALA A 113 -2.55 1.95 -21.28
C ALA A 113 -1.74 3.04 -20.58
N GLY A 114 -2.42 4.02 -19.98
CA GLY A 114 -1.82 4.97 -19.05
C GLY A 114 -2.57 5.02 -17.73
N ILE A 115 -1.86 5.24 -16.63
CA ILE A 115 -2.47 5.50 -15.32
C ILE A 115 -2.98 6.93 -15.30
N SER A 116 -4.23 7.12 -14.89
CA SER A 116 -4.83 8.45 -14.71
C SER A 116 -4.85 8.90 -13.26
N ARG A 117 -5.16 8.00 -12.34
CA ARG A 117 -5.16 8.24 -10.89
C ARG A 117 -4.97 6.95 -10.11
N ILE A 118 -4.52 7.09 -8.87
CA ILE A 118 -4.41 6.02 -7.89
C ILE A 118 -5.13 6.49 -6.63
N ASP A 119 -6.14 5.76 -6.18
CA ASP A 119 -6.96 6.11 -5.02
C ASP A 119 -6.81 5.00 -3.96
N TYR A 120 -6.60 5.36 -2.70
CA TYR A 120 -6.45 4.42 -1.58
C TYR A 120 -7.62 4.50 -0.63
N PHE A 121 -8.20 3.33 -0.35
CA PHE A 121 -9.32 3.11 0.54
C PHE A 121 -8.79 2.44 1.82
N ALA A 122 -8.57 3.25 2.85
CA ALA A 122 -7.83 2.82 4.03
C ALA A 122 -8.59 1.81 4.90
N GLU A 123 -9.92 1.87 4.94
CA GLU A 123 -10.75 0.96 5.72
C GLU A 123 -10.76 -0.45 5.10
N GLU A 124 -10.84 -0.52 3.77
CA GLU A 124 -10.92 -1.76 3.00
C GLU A 124 -9.54 -2.34 2.64
N ARG A 125 -8.46 -1.57 2.83
CA ARG A 125 -7.10 -1.91 2.36
C ARG A 125 -7.04 -2.14 0.85
N GLU A 126 -7.71 -1.26 0.09
CA GLU A 126 -7.76 -1.35 -1.37
C GLU A 126 -7.06 -0.15 -2.03
N VAL A 127 -6.33 -0.39 -3.12
CA VAL A 127 -5.73 0.64 -3.97
C VAL A 127 -6.32 0.52 -5.36
N PHE A 128 -7.09 1.51 -5.78
CA PHE A 128 -7.69 1.57 -7.10
C PHE A 128 -6.76 2.28 -8.07
N ILE A 129 -6.36 1.57 -9.12
CA ILE A 129 -5.49 2.10 -10.17
C ILE A 129 -6.37 2.32 -11.40
N GLU A 130 -6.76 3.57 -11.63
CA GLU A 130 -7.55 3.94 -12.80
C GLU A 130 -6.64 4.00 -14.03
N VAL A 131 -6.99 3.21 -15.05
CA VAL A 131 -6.25 3.15 -16.30
C VAL A 131 -7.08 3.67 -17.47
N LYS A 132 -6.39 4.33 -18.39
CA LYS A 132 -6.88 4.83 -19.67
C LYS A 132 -6.46 3.88 -20.78
N ASN A 133 -7.41 3.14 -21.31
CA ASN A 133 -7.18 2.17 -22.38
C ASN A 133 -6.94 2.78 -23.76
N ASP A 134 -7.13 4.09 -23.92
CA ASP A 134 -6.96 4.84 -25.17
C ASP A 134 -5.54 5.42 -25.36
N GLU A 135 -4.65 5.21 -24.39
CA GLU A 135 -3.24 5.60 -24.46
C GLU A 135 -2.36 4.36 -24.75
N PRO A 136 -1.90 4.11 -25.99
CA PRO A 136 -1.08 2.95 -26.34
C PRO A 136 0.36 3.15 -25.85
N ASN A 137 0.50 3.17 -24.54
CA ASN A 137 1.76 3.37 -23.84
C ASN A 137 2.07 2.15 -23.00
N TYR A 138 3.35 1.94 -22.77
CA TYR A 138 3.84 1.15 -21.67
C TYR A 138 4.32 2.12 -20.60
N GLN A 139 3.84 1.95 -19.36
CA GLN A 139 4.15 2.86 -18.26
C GLN A 139 4.51 2.06 -17.01
N LEU A 140 5.58 2.49 -16.34
CA LEU A 140 5.93 2.12 -14.98
C LEU A 140 5.84 3.36 -14.12
N VAL A 141 5.05 3.28 -13.05
CA VAL A 141 5.04 4.28 -12.00
C VAL A 141 5.43 3.66 -10.68
N THR A 142 5.93 4.47 -9.76
CA THR A 142 6.16 4.08 -8.37
C THR A 142 5.27 4.88 -7.44
N LEU A 143 4.76 4.21 -6.42
CA LEU A 143 4.07 4.82 -5.29
C LEU A 143 4.80 4.46 -4.00
N ASP A 144 4.85 5.41 -3.08
CA ASP A 144 5.51 5.24 -1.80
C ASP A 144 4.71 4.26 -0.92
N LYS A 145 5.35 3.16 -0.49
CA LYS A 145 4.76 2.15 0.40
C LYS A 145 4.28 2.75 1.71
N PHE A 146 4.91 3.83 2.16
CA PHE A 146 4.64 4.41 3.45
C PHE A 146 3.26 5.07 3.56
N LEU A 147 2.70 5.49 2.42
CA LEU A 147 1.34 6.04 2.32
C LEU A 147 0.24 4.98 2.56
N LEU A 148 0.60 3.69 2.53
CA LEU A 148 -0.33 2.57 2.67
C LEU A 148 -0.23 1.97 4.06
N GLY A 149 -1.33 1.53 4.67
CA GLY A 149 -1.25 0.88 5.97
C GLY A 149 -0.56 -0.48 5.93
N GLU A 150 0.07 -0.87 7.04
CA GLU A 150 0.67 -2.20 7.21
C GLU A 150 -0.42 -3.28 7.17
N GLY A 151 -0.11 -4.42 6.55
CA GLY A 151 -1.03 -5.54 6.43
C GLY A 151 -1.30 -5.96 4.98
N PRO A 152 -2.28 -6.86 4.78
CA PRO A 152 -2.71 -7.27 3.44
C PRO A 152 -3.32 -6.07 2.70
N ILE A 153 -3.05 -5.98 1.41
CA ILE A 153 -3.57 -4.93 0.53
C ILE A 153 -3.96 -5.52 -0.82
N THR A 154 -5.02 -4.97 -1.41
CA THR A 154 -5.51 -5.38 -2.72
C THR A 154 -5.39 -4.23 -3.71
N TYR A 155 -4.67 -4.44 -4.82
CA TYR A 155 -4.60 -3.50 -5.93
C TYR A 155 -5.64 -3.87 -6.99
N ILE A 156 -6.52 -2.94 -7.32
CA ILE A 156 -7.62 -3.15 -8.26
C ILE A 156 -7.44 -2.20 -9.44
N PHE A 157 -7.21 -2.77 -10.62
CA PHE A 157 -7.10 -2.01 -11.86
C PHE A 157 -8.49 -1.80 -12.46
N VAL A 158 -8.85 -0.55 -12.74
CA VAL A 158 -10.19 -0.20 -13.24
C VAL A 158 -10.11 0.62 -14.54
N ASP A 159 -11.00 0.32 -15.50
CA ASP A 159 -11.10 1.09 -16.73
C ASP A 159 -11.79 2.44 -16.48
N LYS A 160 -11.09 3.54 -16.74
CA LYS A 160 -11.64 4.91 -16.64
C LYS A 160 -12.95 5.09 -17.41
N SER A 161 -13.07 4.44 -18.57
CA SER A 161 -14.19 4.66 -19.50
C SER A 161 -15.47 3.91 -19.12
N LYS A 162 -15.36 2.83 -18.33
CA LYS A 162 -16.48 1.93 -18.02
C LYS A 162 -16.65 1.61 -16.53
N GLY A 163 -15.63 1.85 -15.70
CA GLY A 163 -15.60 1.43 -14.30
C GLY A 163 -15.44 -0.08 -14.11
N ASP A 164 -15.18 -0.83 -15.18
CA ASP A 164 -15.01 -2.28 -15.13
C ASP A 164 -13.67 -2.63 -14.46
N ILE A 165 -13.67 -3.63 -13.59
CA ILE A 165 -12.45 -4.21 -13.02
C ILE A 165 -11.71 -4.98 -14.12
N LEU A 166 -10.46 -4.61 -14.34
CA LEU A 166 -9.59 -5.17 -15.37
C LEU A 166 -8.68 -6.27 -14.82
N ASN A 167 -8.12 -6.06 -13.62
CA ASN A 167 -7.29 -7.02 -12.91
C ASN A 167 -7.33 -6.72 -11.40
N SER A 168 -6.97 -7.70 -10.57
CA SER A 168 -6.75 -7.53 -9.14
C SER A 168 -5.54 -8.32 -8.69
N GLU A 169 -4.70 -7.73 -7.84
CA GLU A 169 -3.54 -8.38 -7.24
C GLU A 169 -3.52 -8.14 -5.73
N GLU A 170 -3.03 -9.12 -4.97
CA GLU A 170 -2.87 -9.03 -3.53
C GLU A 170 -1.38 -8.92 -3.19
N ASP A 171 -1.05 -8.06 -2.23
CA ASP A 171 0.29 -7.94 -1.65
C ASP A 171 0.17 -7.76 -0.13
N TYR A 172 1.32 -7.70 0.54
CA TYR A 172 1.39 -7.40 1.96
C TYR A 172 2.38 -6.25 2.21
N ILE A 173 1.89 -5.16 2.80
CA ILE A 173 2.72 -4.03 3.21
C ILE A 173 3.40 -4.38 4.53
N TYR A 174 4.70 -4.63 4.47
CA TYR A 174 5.57 -4.89 5.63
C TYR A 174 6.45 -3.68 5.96
N SER A 175 6.83 -3.56 7.23
CA SER A 175 7.91 -2.65 7.64
C SER A 175 9.26 -3.13 7.10
N THR A 176 10.09 -2.21 6.61
CA THR A 176 11.37 -2.54 5.98
C THR A 176 12.37 -3.05 7.03
N PRO A 177 12.96 -4.25 6.87
CA PRO A 177 14.01 -4.70 7.77
C PRO A 177 15.24 -3.80 7.60
N VAL A 178 15.78 -3.35 8.72
CA VAL A 178 16.98 -2.51 8.75
C VAL A 178 18.15 -3.35 9.21
N GLN A 179 19.26 -3.26 8.47
CA GLN A 179 20.49 -3.91 8.86
C GLN A 179 21.08 -3.18 10.09
N PHE A 180 21.42 -3.96 11.10
CA PHE A 180 22.16 -3.50 12.26
C PHE A 180 23.47 -4.26 12.39
N THR A 181 24.43 -3.65 13.08
CA THR A 181 25.71 -4.28 13.40
C THR A 181 25.78 -4.50 14.90
N LEU A 182 26.01 -5.74 15.32
CA LEU A 182 26.34 -6.04 16.71
C LEU A 182 27.73 -5.47 17.00
N LEU A 183 27.79 -4.57 17.97
CA LEU A 183 29.03 -3.94 18.40
C LEU A 183 29.62 -4.67 19.61
N GLU A 184 28.77 -4.98 20.59
CA GLU A 184 29.19 -5.62 21.84
C GLU A 184 28.02 -6.38 22.48
N GLU A 185 28.32 -7.46 23.17
CA GLU A 185 27.37 -8.17 24.04
C GLU A 185 28.09 -8.67 25.29
N GLY A 186 27.38 -8.73 26.40
CA GLY A 186 27.92 -9.18 27.67
C GLY A 186 26.86 -9.77 28.58
N LYS A 187 27.31 -10.57 29.55
CA LYS A 187 26.44 -11.24 30.53
C LYS A 187 26.61 -10.69 31.95
N ASP A 188 27.11 -9.46 32.06
CA ASP A 188 27.34 -8.88 33.36
C ASP A 188 26.02 -8.79 34.13
N ASP A 189 26.07 -9.15 35.42
CA ASP A 189 24.96 -9.04 36.38
C ASP A 189 24.64 -7.55 36.61
N ILE A 190 24.18 -6.85 35.57
CA ILE A 190 23.75 -5.46 35.67
C ILE A 190 22.38 -5.51 36.38
N LYS A 191 22.43 -5.45 37.71
CA LYS A 191 21.25 -5.28 38.56
C LYS A 191 20.69 -3.89 38.37
N VAL A 192 19.92 -3.73 37.30
CA VAL A 192 19.21 -2.49 37.01
C VAL A 192 17.90 -2.48 37.78
N ASP A 193 17.94 -2.11 39.06
CA ASP A 193 16.72 -1.73 39.79
C ASP A 193 16.27 -0.34 39.30
N GLY A 194 15.32 -0.34 38.35
CA GLY A 194 14.56 0.85 37.99
C GLY A 194 15.17 1.83 36.97
N LEU A 195 16.28 1.51 36.27
CA LEU A 195 16.53 2.18 34.98
C LEU A 195 15.72 1.53 33.87
N GLU A 196 15.28 2.36 32.94
CA GLU A 196 14.65 1.94 31.70
C GLU A 196 15.55 0.91 31.01
N LYS A 197 15.02 -0.30 30.78
CA LYS A 197 15.76 -1.46 30.22
C LYS A 197 16.33 -1.22 28.81
N PHE A 198 16.11 -0.04 28.22
CA PHE A 198 16.49 0.29 26.86
C PHE A 198 16.97 1.74 26.83
N VAL A 199 18.13 1.98 26.23
CA VAL A 199 18.68 3.33 26.07
C VAL A 199 19.05 3.53 24.61
N VAL A 200 18.51 4.59 24.00
CA VAL A 200 18.97 5.07 22.70
C VAL A 200 20.07 6.08 22.95
N ALA A 201 21.28 5.80 22.45
CA ALA A 201 22.41 6.71 22.52
C ALA A 201 22.74 7.27 21.13
N ASP A 202 22.87 8.58 21.02
CA ASP A 202 23.54 9.12 19.83
C ASP A 202 25.05 8.80 19.92
N SER A 203 25.76 8.85 18.79
CA SER A 203 27.23 8.71 18.72
C SER A 203 27.98 9.69 19.65
N ASN A 204 27.29 10.71 20.18
CA ASN A 204 27.81 11.71 21.11
C ASN A 204 27.38 11.49 22.58
N THR A 205 26.52 10.50 22.86
CA THR A 205 25.94 10.26 24.19
C THR A 205 26.41 8.90 24.69
N VAL A 206 27.43 8.89 25.56
CA VAL A 206 27.85 7.66 26.25
C VAL A 206 26.79 7.31 27.29
N PRO A 207 26.19 6.10 27.26
CA PRO A 207 25.29 5.67 28.32
C PRO A 207 26.01 5.71 29.66
N ILE A 208 25.44 6.43 30.63
CA ILE A 208 25.99 6.65 31.98
C ILE A 208 26.26 5.33 32.75
N LEU A 209 25.72 4.21 32.25
CA LEU A 209 25.72 2.91 32.91
C LEU A 209 26.90 1.98 32.58
N ALA A 210 27.69 2.24 31.54
CA ALA A 210 28.93 1.48 31.41
C ALA A 210 30.02 2.23 32.17
N GLU A 211 30.72 1.53 33.06
CA GLU A 211 31.97 2.03 33.61
C GLU A 211 32.86 2.47 32.43
N ASN A 212 33.52 3.62 32.56
CA ASN A 212 34.28 4.30 31.49
C ASN A 212 35.30 3.43 30.74
N ASP A 213 35.56 2.21 31.21
CA ASP A 213 36.50 1.25 30.64
C ASP A 213 35.86 0.23 29.67
N MET A 214 34.53 0.17 29.55
CA MET A 214 33.82 -0.75 28.63
C MET A 214 33.60 -0.19 27.22
N TYR A 215 33.54 1.14 27.05
CA TYR A 215 33.38 1.74 25.72
C TYR A 215 34.73 1.94 25.04
N SER A 216 35.04 1.15 24.01
CA SER A 216 36.10 1.54 23.09
C SER A 216 35.62 2.74 22.26
N ASN A 217 36.40 3.82 22.23
CA ASN A 217 36.14 4.99 21.37
C ASN A 217 36.05 4.63 19.87
N ASP A 218 36.44 3.41 19.49
CA ASP A 218 36.37 2.88 18.13
C ASP A 218 34.96 2.41 17.72
N LEU A 219 33.99 2.40 18.64
CA LEU A 219 32.59 2.03 18.37
C LEU A 219 31.76 3.17 17.76
N HIS A 220 32.30 4.39 17.74
CA HIS A 220 31.58 5.57 17.25
C HIS A 220 31.97 5.90 15.81
N SER A 221 30.98 5.87 14.94
CA SER A 221 31.06 6.44 13.60
C SER A 221 29.99 7.52 13.46
N ASP A 222 30.35 8.66 12.85
CA ASP A 222 29.46 9.82 12.69
C ASP A 222 28.16 9.47 11.92
N ASP A 223 28.20 8.41 11.11
CA ASP A 223 27.11 7.91 10.28
C ASP A 223 26.25 6.82 10.96
N GLN A 224 26.50 6.49 12.23
CA GLN A 224 25.80 5.42 12.96
C GLN A 224 25.13 5.89 14.25
N LEU A 225 23.90 5.42 14.49
CA LEU A 225 23.19 5.55 15.75
C LEU A 225 23.44 4.29 16.58
N CYS A 226 23.89 4.45 17.83
CA CYS A 226 24.22 3.35 18.73
C CYS A 226 23.09 3.12 19.73
N MET A 227 22.49 1.94 19.72
CA MET A 227 21.41 1.59 20.62
C MET A 227 21.84 0.53 21.60
N TYR A 228 21.29 0.61 22.80
CA TYR A 228 21.62 -0.26 23.91
C TYR A 228 20.34 -0.95 24.43
N VAL A 229 20.39 -2.28 24.52
CA VAL A 229 19.33 -3.10 25.10
C VAL A 229 19.87 -3.82 26.34
N PHE A 230 19.25 -3.60 27.50
CA PHE A 230 19.50 -4.36 28.72
C PHE A 230 18.44 -5.46 28.87
N GLY A 231 18.88 -6.64 29.29
CA GLY A 231 17.99 -7.76 29.54
C GLY A 231 17.41 -8.37 28.26
N GLY A 232 18.14 -8.27 27.14
CA GLY A 232 17.67 -8.82 25.88
C GLY A 232 18.65 -8.85 24.72
N GLU A 233 18.33 -9.68 23.73
CA GLU A 233 19.07 -9.87 22.48
C GLU A 233 18.19 -9.44 21.30
N VAL A 234 18.63 -8.42 20.56
CA VAL A 234 17.98 -7.91 19.35
C VAL A 234 18.00 -8.97 18.26
N VAL A 235 16.81 -9.31 17.79
CA VAL A 235 16.58 -10.30 16.75
C VAL A 235 16.48 -9.61 15.39
N THR A 236 15.70 -8.53 15.32
CA THR A 236 15.49 -7.79 14.07
C THR A 236 15.10 -6.35 14.36
N ILE A 237 15.42 -5.46 13.44
CA ILE A 237 14.97 -4.08 13.44
C ILE A 237 14.12 -3.86 12.20
N GLN A 238 12.98 -3.21 12.37
CA GLN A 238 12.09 -2.86 11.28
C GLN A 238 11.82 -1.37 11.33
N GLN A 239 11.86 -0.71 10.18
CA GLN A 239 11.62 0.73 10.07
C GLN A 239 10.46 0.97 9.11
N ARG A 240 9.65 1.96 9.48
CA ARG A 240 8.63 2.53 8.63
C ARG A 240 8.55 4.03 8.89
N GLU A 241 8.84 4.84 7.89
CA GLU A 241 8.95 6.30 8.03
C GLU A 241 9.86 6.69 9.22
N ASN A 242 9.31 7.38 10.21
CA ASN A 242 9.97 7.80 11.43
C ASN A 242 9.85 6.77 12.57
N LEU A 243 9.11 5.68 12.39
CA LEU A 243 8.94 4.63 13.40
C LEU A 243 9.94 3.50 13.18
N THR A 244 10.85 3.32 14.14
CA THR A 244 11.75 2.17 14.21
C THR A 244 11.29 1.23 15.32
N ARG A 245 11.10 -0.05 14.99
CA ARG A 245 10.73 -1.12 15.91
C ARG A 245 11.93 -2.05 16.07
N VAL A 246 12.44 -2.16 17.29
CA VAL A 246 13.53 -3.05 17.67
C VAL A 246 12.91 -4.24 18.39
N TYR A 247 12.97 -5.42 17.76
CA TYR A 247 12.46 -6.66 18.34
C TYR A 247 13.59 -7.40 19.03
N PHE A 248 13.35 -7.85 20.26
CA PHE A 248 14.35 -8.55 21.04
C PHE A 248 13.75 -9.66 21.90
N ASN A 249 14.59 -10.64 22.21
CA ASN A 249 14.29 -11.74 23.12
C ASN A 249 14.81 -11.38 24.51
N GLU A 250 14.08 -11.72 25.57
CA GLU A 250 14.59 -11.52 26.94
C GLU A 250 15.82 -12.40 27.18
N SER A 251 16.89 -11.81 27.72
CA SER A 251 18.14 -12.48 28.04
C SER A 251 18.76 -11.89 29.31
N GLU A 252 19.66 -12.60 29.98
CA GLU A 252 20.30 -12.13 31.23
C GLU A 252 21.42 -11.08 30.97
N GLY A 253 21.65 -10.69 29.72
CA GLY A 253 22.77 -9.86 29.31
C GLY A 253 22.39 -8.49 28.74
N TYR A 254 23.37 -7.82 28.15
CA TYR A 254 23.17 -6.61 27.38
C TYR A 254 23.66 -6.78 25.94
N GLN A 255 23.14 -5.92 25.07
CA GLN A 255 23.57 -5.82 23.69
C GLN A 255 23.70 -4.37 23.25
N ILE A 256 24.82 -4.05 22.62
CA ILE A 256 25.09 -2.77 21.96
C ILE A 256 25.11 -3.03 20.46
N PHE A 257 24.31 -2.29 19.72
CA PHE A 257 24.25 -2.42 18.28
C PHE A 257 24.15 -1.05 17.62
N SER A 258 24.59 -0.98 16.37
CA SER A 258 24.46 0.24 15.58
C SER A 258 23.57 0.06 14.36
N VAL A 259 22.92 1.16 14.00
CA VAL A 259 22.12 1.30 12.78
C VAL A 259 22.57 2.55 12.08
N LYS A 260 22.63 2.55 10.74
CA LYS A 260 23.03 3.75 10.00
C LYS A 260 22.03 4.90 10.21
N LYS A 261 22.54 6.12 10.36
CA LYS A 261 21.73 7.33 10.51
C LYS A 261 20.86 7.63 9.28
N GLU A 262 21.20 7.08 8.10
CA GLU A 262 20.39 7.23 6.87
C GLU A 262 18.94 6.73 7.00
N TYR A 263 18.67 5.85 7.97
CA TYR A 263 17.32 5.35 8.27
C TYR A 263 16.51 6.26 9.21
N PHE A 264 17.07 7.39 9.66
CA PHE A 264 16.48 8.25 10.69
C PHE A 264 16.36 9.70 10.20
N GLN A 265 15.25 10.35 10.50
CA GLN A 265 15.02 11.78 10.22
C GLN A 265 15.30 12.64 11.45
N GLU A 266 16.07 13.70 11.33
CA GLU A 266 16.47 14.52 12.48
C GLU A 266 15.24 15.06 13.25
N GLY A 267 15.15 14.74 14.55
CA GLY A 267 14.12 15.29 15.45
C GLY A 267 12.73 14.63 15.43
N GLU A 268 12.46 13.70 14.51
CA GLU A 268 11.10 13.17 14.31
C GLU A 268 10.94 11.66 14.54
N ASN A 269 12.03 10.94 14.83
CA ASN A 269 11.97 9.48 14.98
C ASN A 269 11.36 9.04 16.31
N VAL A 270 10.55 7.99 16.22
CA VAL A 270 10.05 7.21 17.35
C VAL A 270 10.71 5.83 17.30
N ILE A 271 11.43 5.46 18.35
CA ILE A 271 12.03 4.13 18.48
C ILE A 271 11.23 3.35 19.53
N LYS A 272 10.68 2.19 19.14
CA LYS A 272 9.96 1.28 20.03
C LYS A 272 10.75 -0.01 20.21
N PHE A 273 10.97 -0.38 21.46
CA PHE A 273 11.53 -1.68 21.82
C PHE A 273 10.37 -2.63 22.10
N ILE A 274 10.35 -3.77 21.41
CA ILE A 274 9.26 -4.74 21.45
C ILE A 274 9.85 -6.09 21.86
N ARG A 275 9.37 -6.64 22.98
CA ARG A 275 9.74 -8.00 23.39
C ARG A 275 9.00 -9.01 22.54
N GLU A 276 9.67 -10.08 22.18
CA GLU A 276 9.02 -11.20 21.50
C GLU A 276 7.84 -11.77 22.31
N SER A 277 7.94 -11.78 23.64
CA SER A 277 6.83 -12.21 24.52
C SER A 277 5.57 -11.35 24.37
N ASP A 278 5.72 -10.06 24.12
CA ASP A 278 4.61 -9.11 24.00
C ASP A 278 3.84 -9.32 22.68
N LEU A 279 4.46 -9.98 21.69
CA LEU A 279 3.81 -10.36 20.43
C LEU A 279 2.98 -11.64 20.58
N ARG A 280 3.44 -12.58 21.42
CA ARG A 280 2.79 -13.89 21.61
C ARG A 280 1.45 -13.80 22.35
N GLU A 281 1.21 -12.74 23.12
CA GLU A 281 -0.08 -12.51 23.79
C GLU A 281 -1.22 -12.18 22.80
N PHE A 282 -0.91 -11.67 21.60
CA PHE A 282 -1.93 -11.41 20.57
C PHE A 282 -2.41 -12.69 19.87
N ASP A 283 -1.57 -13.72 19.77
CA ASP A 283 -1.93 -15.02 19.15
C ASP A 283 -2.88 -15.87 20.01
N GLN A 284 -2.96 -15.61 21.32
CA GLN A 284 -3.87 -16.36 22.21
C GLN A 284 -5.28 -15.76 22.29
N HIS A 285 -5.45 -14.49 21.94
CA HIS A 285 -6.77 -13.84 21.96
C HIS A 285 -7.56 -13.95 20.64
N SER A 286 -6.91 -14.34 19.54
CA SER A 286 -7.55 -14.66 18.25
C SER A 286 -8.07 -16.11 18.16
N LEU A 287 -7.83 -16.94 19.18
CA LEU A 287 -8.29 -18.33 19.27
C LEU A 287 -9.49 -18.56 20.20
N ILE A 288 -10.11 -17.48 20.73
CA ILE A 288 -11.36 -17.57 21.51
C ILE A 288 -12.52 -17.01 20.68
N LEU A 289 -12.74 -17.61 19.51
CA LEU A 289 -14.01 -17.59 18.78
C LEU A 289 -14.17 -18.96 18.09
N GLU A 290 -14.36 -20.00 18.91
CA GLU A 290 -15.13 -21.21 18.53
C GLU A 290 -16.46 -21.22 19.28
#